data_AF-A0AA51YC54-F1
#
_entry.id   AF-A0AA51YC54-F1
#
_cell.length_a   1.000
_cell.length_b   1.000
_cell.length_c   1.000
_cell.angle_alpha   90.00
_cell.angle_beta   90.00
_cell.angle_gamma   90.00
#
_symmetry.space_group_name_H-M   'P 1'
#
loop_
_entity.id
_entity.type
_entity.pdbx_description
1 polymer ?
#
loop_
_entity_poly.entity_id
_entity_poly.type
_entity_poly.pdbx_seq_one_letter_code
_entity_poly.pdbx_strand_id
1 'polypeptide(L)'
;MTKPKTILFALALAAILAACSDSSETPQASADAAAASPEPAPFYVGEWAADPAWCTDQSEGFPITITETEFNGRENVCDMSEIEPTPEGGITAQLSCTAEGDTVEEPISIAQAGEDIAITWPDRGTEATIFSRCE
;
A
#
# COMPACT_ATOMS: atom_id res chain seq x y z
N MET A 1 4.19 56.50 2.81
CA MET A 1 3.21 57.57 2.55
C MET A 1 2.96 57.55 1.04
N THR A 2 1.75 57.45 0.48
CA THR A 2 0.40 57.74 1.04
C THR A 2 -0.67 56.83 0.39
N LYS A 3 -1.68 56.37 1.15
CA LYS A 3 -2.97 55.84 0.62
C LYS A 3 -3.99 56.99 0.61
N PRO A 4 -4.86 57.10 -0.41
CA PRO A 4 -6.27 56.69 -0.24
C PRO A 4 -6.85 56.11 -1.57
N LYS A 5 -8.16 55.85 -1.78
CA LYS A 5 -9.38 56.00 -0.96
C LYS A 5 -10.41 54.94 -1.37
N THR A 6 -11.24 54.46 -0.43
CA THR A 6 -12.37 53.56 -0.71
C THR A 6 -13.53 54.30 -1.37
N ILE A 7 -14.23 53.64 -2.30
CA ILE A 7 -15.59 54.00 -2.73
C ILE A 7 -16.46 52.72 -2.70
N LEU A 8 -17.72 52.87 -2.29
CA LEU A 8 -18.77 51.84 -2.20
C LEU A 8 -20.06 52.42 -2.82
N PHE A 9 -21.15 51.63 -2.83
CA PHE A 9 -22.47 51.90 -3.46
C PHE A 9 -22.52 51.70 -5.00
N ALA A 10 -23.62 51.24 -5.60
CA ALA A 10 -24.96 50.87 -5.08
C ALA A 10 -25.56 49.64 -5.81
N LEU A 11 -26.67 49.10 -5.28
CA LEU A 11 -27.52 48.11 -5.95
C LEU A 11 -28.36 48.73 -7.09
N ALA A 12 -28.71 47.90 -8.07
CA ALA A 12 -29.90 48.05 -8.93
C ALA A 12 -30.54 46.66 -9.13
N LEU A 13 -31.85 46.57 -9.43
CA LEU A 13 -32.64 45.34 -9.35
C LEU A 13 -33.70 45.24 -10.47
N ALA A 14 -33.99 44.00 -10.94
CA ALA A 14 -35.07 43.59 -11.87
C ALA A 14 -34.98 44.13 -13.33
N ALA A 15 -35.57 43.55 -14.39
CA ALA A 15 -36.09 42.21 -14.77
C ALA A 15 -36.43 42.24 -16.31
N ILE A 16 -37.18 41.39 -17.04
CA ILE A 16 -38.12 40.28 -16.78
C ILE A 16 -38.16 39.32 -18.03
N LEU A 17 -38.28 37.99 -17.80
CA LEU A 17 -38.88 36.91 -18.65
C LEU A 17 -38.49 36.61 -20.13
N ALA A 18 -38.54 35.29 -20.42
CA ALA A 18 -39.00 34.59 -21.65
C ALA A 18 -38.11 34.46 -22.93
N ALA A 19 -37.60 33.23 -23.13
CA ALA A 19 -37.44 32.53 -24.41
C ALA A 19 -37.52 31.01 -24.18
N CYS A 20 -37.83 30.20 -25.20
CA CYS A 20 -38.14 28.76 -25.06
C CYS A 20 -37.21 27.85 -25.88
N SER A 21 -37.26 26.54 -25.56
CA SER A 21 -36.49 25.42 -26.16
C SER A 21 -35.04 25.34 -25.67
N ASP A 22 -34.42 24.16 -25.55
CA ASP A 22 -34.92 22.80 -25.85
C ASP A 22 -34.62 21.83 -24.70
N SER A 23 -35.51 20.88 -24.44
CA SER A 23 -35.24 19.78 -23.50
C SER A 23 -34.49 18.66 -24.20
N SER A 24 -33.28 18.98 -24.65
CA SER A 24 -32.31 17.99 -25.10
C SER A 24 -31.84 17.19 -23.88
N GLU A 25 -32.59 16.16 -23.54
CA GLU A 25 -32.23 15.15 -22.54
C GLU A 25 -30.87 14.56 -22.94
N THR A 26 -29.80 14.99 -22.27
CA THR A 26 -28.47 14.39 -22.42
C THR A 26 -28.64 12.89 -22.27
N PRO A 27 -28.33 12.06 -23.28
CA PRO A 27 -28.53 10.64 -23.17
C PRO A 27 -27.85 10.15 -21.91
N GLN A 28 -28.62 9.55 -21.00
CA GLN A 28 -28.08 8.93 -19.81
C GLN A 28 -27.29 7.70 -20.27
N ALA A 29 -26.04 7.95 -20.68
CA ALA A 29 -25.02 6.96 -20.82
C ALA A 29 -24.91 6.29 -19.47
N SER A 30 -25.60 5.16 -19.35
CA SER A 30 -25.30 4.16 -18.36
C SER A 30 -23.92 3.65 -18.72
N ALA A 31 -22.91 4.41 -18.28
CA ALA A 31 -21.62 3.85 -17.95
C ALA A 31 -21.93 2.78 -16.91
N ASP A 32 -22.16 1.57 -17.42
CA ASP A 32 -21.83 0.36 -16.69
C ASP A 32 -20.35 0.53 -16.34
N ALA A 33 -20.12 1.09 -15.16
CA ALA A 33 -18.81 1.33 -14.61
C ALA A 33 -18.32 -0.05 -14.16
N ALA A 34 -17.96 -0.86 -15.17
CA ALA A 34 -17.47 -2.21 -15.01
C ALA A 34 -16.37 -2.16 -13.97
N ALA A 35 -16.70 -2.64 -12.77
CA ALA A 35 -15.85 -2.46 -11.61
C ALA A 35 -14.53 -3.16 -11.91
N ALA A 36 -13.47 -2.38 -12.06
CA ALA A 36 -12.13 -2.93 -12.20
C ALA A 36 -11.94 -3.89 -11.03
N SER A 37 -11.72 -5.17 -11.33
CA SER A 37 -11.34 -6.11 -10.30
C SER A 37 -10.06 -5.57 -9.67
N PRO A 38 -9.92 -5.59 -8.33
CA PRO A 38 -8.69 -5.13 -7.70
C PRO A 38 -7.52 -5.90 -8.30
N GLU A 39 -6.41 -5.21 -8.54
CA GLU A 39 -5.19 -5.88 -8.98
C GLU A 39 -4.78 -6.92 -7.92
N PRO A 40 -4.26 -8.10 -8.32
CA PRO A 40 -3.85 -9.11 -7.36
C PRO A 40 -2.74 -8.53 -6.47
N ALA A 41 -2.86 -8.73 -5.16
CA ALA A 41 -1.84 -8.30 -4.21
C ALA A 41 -0.46 -8.90 -4.58
N PRO A 42 0.65 -8.18 -4.32
CA PRO A 42 2.00 -8.69 -4.60
C PRO A 42 2.24 -10.06 -3.97
N PHE A 43 3.01 -10.93 -4.65
CA PHE A 43 3.13 -12.35 -4.29
C PHE A 43 3.57 -12.61 -2.84
N TYR A 44 4.33 -11.67 -2.25
CA TYR A 44 4.85 -11.72 -0.89
C TYR A 44 3.82 -11.31 0.18
N VAL A 45 2.69 -10.71 -0.19
CA VAL A 45 1.66 -10.24 0.75
C VAL A 45 0.86 -11.41 1.32
N GLY A 46 0.76 -11.46 2.64
CA GLY A 46 0.08 -12.53 3.38
C GLY A 46 0.68 -12.79 4.76
N GLU A 47 0.21 -13.85 5.39
CA GLU A 47 0.80 -14.41 6.60
C GLU A 47 1.57 -15.69 6.26
N TRP A 48 2.77 -15.84 6.82
CA TRP A 48 3.73 -16.88 6.44
C TRP A 48 4.51 -17.39 7.66
N ALA A 49 4.91 -18.66 7.67
CA ALA A 49 5.71 -19.24 8.75
C ALA A 49 6.85 -20.13 8.22
N ALA A 50 8.01 -20.09 8.88
CA ALA A 50 9.16 -20.94 8.53
C ALA A 50 9.01 -22.41 9.00
N ASP A 51 8.05 -22.67 9.89
CA ASP A 51 7.44 -23.98 10.10
C ASP A 51 5.90 -23.80 10.02
N PRO A 52 5.18 -24.52 9.14
CA PRO A 52 3.72 -24.42 9.03
C PRO A 52 2.96 -24.66 10.34
N ALA A 53 3.54 -25.36 11.32
CA ALA A 53 2.94 -25.52 12.64
C ALA A 53 2.73 -24.17 13.35
N TRP A 54 3.64 -23.21 13.16
CA TRP A 54 3.60 -21.90 13.84
C TRP A 54 2.45 -21.01 13.39
N CYS A 55 1.81 -21.28 12.24
CA CYS A 55 0.52 -20.67 11.87
C CYS A 55 -0.58 -20.97 12.90
N THR A 56 -0.42 -21.99 13.75
CA THR A 56 -1.42 -22.41 14.76
C THR A 56 -0.89 -22.55 16.19
N ASP A 57 0.37 -22.96 16.37
CA ASP A 57 1.02 -23.09 17.68
C ASP A 57 2.27 -22.19 17.74
N GLN A 58 2.12 -21.04 18.39
CA GLN A 58 3.17 -20.01 18.50
C GLN A 58 4.02 -20.16 19.78
N SER A 59 4.16 -21.39 20.31
CA SER A 59 4.95 -21.65 21.51
C SER A 59 6.46 -21.73 21.27
N GLU A 60 6.91 -22.26 20.13
CA GLU A 60 8.33 -22.37 19.76
C GLU A 60 8.76 -21.39 18.66
N GLY A 61 7.82 -20.87 17.87
CA GLY A 61 8.05 -19.86 16.83
C GLY A 61 6.80 -19.01 16.58
N PHE A 62 6.73 -18.35 15.42
CA PHE A 62 5.62 -17.44 15.07
C PHE A 62 5.52 -17.25 13.55
N PRO A 63 4.33 -16.92 13.02
CA PRO A 63 4.19 -16.44 11.66
C PRO A 63 4.61 -14.96 11.57
N ILE A 64 5.07 -14.57 10.38
CA ILE A 64 5.25 -13.17 9.99
C ILE A 64 4.06 -12.73 9.13
N THR A 65 3.59 -11.50 9.30
CA THR A 65 2.64 -10.87 8.39
C THR A 65 3.39 -9.87 7.52
N ILE A 66 3.24 -9.96 6.20
CA ILE A 66 3.83 -9.00 5.25
C ILE A 66 2.68 -8.31 4.51
N THR A 67 2.62 -6.98 4.58
CA THR A 67 1.67 -6.16 3.80
C THR A 67 2.38 -5.57 2.58
N GLU A 68 1.75 -4.68 1.82
CA GLU A 68 2.43 -3.98 0.73
C GLU A 68 3.56 -3.06 1.23
N THR A 69 3.49 -2.60 2.48
CA THR A 69 4.38 -1.57 3.06
C THR A 69 4.86 -1.86 4.49
N GLU A 70 4.60 -3.04 5.06
CA GLU A 70 5.01 -3.42 6.44
C GLU A 70 5.50 -4.87 6.50
N PHE A 71 6.53 -5.11 7.30
CA PHE A 71 7.01 -6.44 7.68
C PHE A 71 6.84 -6.62 9.20
N ASN A 72 5.97 -7.54 9.60
CA ASN A 72 5.56 -7.72 10.99
C ASN A 72 6.02 -9.08 11.51
N GLY A 73 6.93 -9.09 12.48
CA GLY A 73 7.27 -10.27 13.29
C GLY A 73 6.77 -10.13 14.73
N ARG A 74 7.02 -11.14 15.57
CA ARG A 74 6.54 -11.21 16.97
C ARG A 74 6.87 -9.99 17.84
N GLU A 75 8.06 -9.43 17.66
CA GLU A 75 8.62 -8.38 18.53
C GLU A 75 8.98 -7.08 17.78
N ASN A 76 8.90 -7.09 16.44
CA ASN A 76 9.24 -5.95 15.59
C ASN A 76 8.17 -5.74 14.51
N VAL A 77 7.70 -4.50 14.38
CA VAL A 77 7.00 -3.99 13.20
C VAL A 77 8.00 -3.12 12.45
N CYS A 78 8.12 -3.31 11.15
CA CYS A 78 9.05 -2.58 10.30
C CYS A 78 8.33 -1.98 9.09
N ASP A 79 8.53 -0.70 8.81
CA ASP A 79 8.12 -0.09 7.55
C ASP A 79 8.93 -0.72 6.39
N MET A 80 8.27 -1.10 5.30
CA MET A 80 8.93 -1.53 4.06
C MET A 80 9.02 -0.37 3.08
N SER A 81 10.23 -0.09 2.62
CA SER A 81 10.53 0.97 1.67
C SER A 81 11.47 0.48 0.55
N GLU A 82 11.75 1.32 -0.45
CA GLU A 82 12.66 1.01 -1.58
C GLU A 82 12.37 -0.36 -2.25
N ILE A 83 11.08 -0.67 -2.40
CA ILE A 83 10.60 -1.96 -2.94
C ILE A 83 10.79 -1.99 -4.46
N GLU A 84 11.80 -2.74 -4.92
CA GLU A 84 12.21 -2.82 -6.33
C GLU A 84 12.20 -4.28 -6.82
N PRO A 85 11.72 -4.57 -8.04
CA PRO A 85 11.65 -5.93 -8.58
C PRO A 85 13.01 -6.44 -9.07
N THR A 86 13.32 -7.71 -8.80
CA THR A 86 14.56 -8.35 -9.29
C THR A 86 14.37 -8.98 -10.68
N PRO A 87 15.44 -9.13 -11.49
CA PRO A 87 15.36 -9.79 -12.81
C PRO A 87 14.84 -11.24 -12.77
N GLU A 88 14.92 -11.89 -11.62
CA GLU A 88 14.48 -13.27 -11.37
C GLU A 88 12.99 -13.36 -10.98
N GLY A 89 12.31 -12.22 -10.80
CA GLY A 89 10.90 -12.16 -10.40
C GLY A 89 10.66 -12.06 -8.89
N GLY A 90 11.71 -11.82 -8.09
CA GLY A 90 11.57 -11.45 -6.67
C GLY A 90 11.42 -9.94 -6.47
N ILE A 91 11.55 -9.50 -5.22
CA ILE A 91 11.78 -8.10 -4.85
C ILE A 91 13.00 -7.96 -3.93
N THR A 92 13.55 -6.75 -3.88
CA THR A 92 14.35 -6.24 -2.75
C THR A 92 13.58 -5.12 -2.06
N ALA A 93 13.77 -4.98 -0.75
CA ALA A 93 13.18 -3.88 0.03
C ALA A 93 14.10 -3.49 1.20
N GLN A 94 13.95 -2.27 1.69
CA GLN A 94 14.62 -1.72 2.87
C GLN A 94 13.64 -1.70 4.04
N LEU A 95 13.94 -2.44 5.12
CA LEU A 95 13.16 -2.44 6.35
C LEU A 95 13.65 -1.36 7.32
N SER A 96 12.73 -0.55 7.84
CA SER A 96 12.98 0.35 8.97
C SER A 96 12.24 -0.18 10.20
N CYS A 97 12.94 -0.92 11.05
CA CYS A 97 12.39 -1.59 12.24
C CYS A 97 12.59 -0.72 13.49
N THR A 98 11.53 -0.38 14.23
CA THR A 98 11.65 0.39 15.49
C THR A 98 11.40 -0.49 16.72
N ALA A 99 12.39 -0.56 17.61
CA ALA A 99 12.35 -1.34 18.85
C ALA A 99 12.96 -0.57 20.02
N GLU A 100 12.30 -0.61 21.19
CA GLU A 100 12.69 0.07 22.46
C GLU A 100 12.95 1.60 22.40
N GLY A 101 12.81 2.22 21.22
CA GLY A 101 13.08 3.65 20.98
C GLY A 101 14.21 3.92 19.98
N ASP A 102 14.95 2.87 19.58
CA ASP A 102 15.92 2.90 18.49
C ASP A 102 15.30 2.38 17.18
N THR A 103 15.84 2.82 16.04
CA THR A 103 15.47 2.33 14.71
C THR A 103 16.65 1.61 14.08
N VAL A 104 16.39 0.42 13.53
CA VAL A 104 17.36 -0.41 12.81
C VAL A 104 16.94 -0.52 11.35
N GLU A 105 17.84 -0.11 10.46
CA GLU A 105 17.72 -0.27 9.02
C GLU A 105 18.29 -1.63 8.60
N GLU A 106 17.54 -2.40 7.81
CA GLU A 106 17.97 -3.72 7.34
C GLU A 106 17.42 -4.06 5.94
N PRO A 107 18.28 -4.36 4.95
CA PRO A 107 17.83 -4.79 3.62
C PRO A 107 17.31 -6.23 3.65
N ILE A 108 16.30 -6.52 2.82
CA ILE A 108 15.82 -7.87 2.53
C ILE A 108 15.68 -8.12 1.03
N SER A 109 15.74 -9.39 0.64
CA SER A 109 15.25 -9.87 -0.65
C SER A 109 14.24 -10.99 -0.44
N ILE A 110 13.11 -10.91 -1.16
CA ILE A 110 12.06 -11.94 -1.16
C ILE A 110 11.96 -12.51 -2.57
N ALA A 111 12.13 -13.81 -2.73
CA ALA A 111 11.95 -14.53 -3.99
C ALA A 111 10.79 -15.52 -3.88
N GLN A 112 10.12 -15.81 -5.01
CA GLN A 112 9.09 -16.84 -5.06
C GLN A 112 9.71 -18.24 -5.04
N ALA A 113 9.23 -19.11 -4.15
CA ALA A 113 9.72 -20.48 -3.96
C ALA A 113 8.62 -21.51 -4.27
N GLY A 114 7.96 -21.34 -5.42
CA GLY A 114 6.74 -22.09 -5.76
C GLY A 114 5.52 -21.44 -5.12
N GLU A 115 4.89 -22.15 -4.16
CA GLU A 115 3.79 -21.64 -3.34
C GLU A 115 4.30 -20.94 -2.05
N ASP A 116 5.54 -21.21 -1.66
CA ASP A 116 6.28 -20.58 -0.57
C ASP A 116 6.99 -19.27 -1.02
N ILE A 117 7.52 -18.51 -0.06
CA ILE A 117 8.52 -17.46 -0.31
C ILE A 117 9.87 -17.81 0.33
N ALA A 118 10.96 -17.36 -0.31
CA ALA A 118 12.31 -17.42 0.22
C ALA A 118 12.78 -16.01 0.59
N ILE A 119 13.05 -15.76 1.88
CA ILE A 119 13.52 -14.46 2.38
C ILE A 119 15.00 -14.55 2.75
N THR A 120 15.80 -13.62 2.24
CA THR A 120 17.22 -13.45 2.57
C THR A 120 17.43 -12.09 3.22
N TRP A 121 18.26 -12.05 4.27
CA TRP A 121 18.73 -10.84 4.94
C TRP A 121 20.23 -10.66 4.62
N PRO A 122 20.61 -9.91 3.58
CA PRO A 122 21.98 -9.91 3.04
C PRO A 122 23.06 -9.55 4.06
N ASP A 123 22.75 -8.65 4.99
CA ASP A 123 23.68 -8.20 6.05
C ASP A 123 23.82 -9.22 7.19
N ARG A 124 22.91 -10.19 7.30
CA ARG A 124 23.01 -11.36 8.20
C ARG A 124 23.67 -12.57 7.52
N GLY A 125 23.51 -12.72 6.21
CA GLY A 125 24.08 -13.83 5.45
C GLY A 125 23.48 -14.00 4.05
N THR A 126 23.89 -15.08 3.38
CA THR A 126 23.41 -15.43 2.02
C THR A 126 22.49 -16.64 1.98
N GLU A 127 22.14 -17.18 3.15
CA GLU A 127 21.22 -18.32 3.28
C GLU A 127 19.78 -17.80 3.39
N ALA A 128 18.92 -18.24 2.47
CA ALA A 128 17.50 -17.89 2.48
C ALA A 128 16.73 -18.77 3.47
N THR A 129 15.82 -18.17 4.22
CA THR A 129 14.80 -18.90 4.99
C THR A 129 13.55 -19.05 4.13
N ILE A 130 13.04 -20.28 4.01
CA ILE A 130 11.75 -20.55 3.34
C ILE A 130 10.63 -20.30 4.34
N PHE A 131 9.55 -19.64 3.91
CA PHE A 131 8.32 -19.47 4.67
C PHE A 131 7.14 -19.96 3.83
N SER A 132 6.36 -20.88 4.40
CA SER A 132 5.10 -21.35 3.81
C SER A 132 3.94 -20.47 4.23
N ARG A 133 2.93 -20.36 3.36
CA ARG A 133 1.74 -19.53 3.59
C ARG A 133 0.83 -20.13 4.67
N CYS A 134 0.31 -19.30 5.56
CA CYS A 134 -0.75 -19.67 6.49
C CYS A 134 -2.15 -19.56 5.82
N GLU A 135 -3.09 -20.42 6.22
CA GLU A 135 -4.47 -20.51 5.68
C GLU A 135 -5.50 -19.67 6.46
#